data_AF-A0A853B6A4-F1
#
_entry.id   AF-A0A853B6A4-F1
#
_cell.length_a   1.000
_cell.length_b   1.000
_cell.length_c   1.000
_cell.angle_alpha   90.00
_cell.angle_beta   90.00
_cell.angle_gamma   90.00
#
_symmetry.space_group_name_H-M   'P 1'
#
loop_
_entity.id
_entity.type
_entity.pdbx_description
1 polymer ?
#
loop_
_entity_poly.entity_id
_entity_poly.type
_entity_poly.pdbx_seq_one_letter_code
_entity_poly.pdbx_strand_id
1 'polypeptide(L)' 'MHDNTVIIDCNRCALRGRACGECVLSAVVDPPPVVELDDQELAAVELLADAGLVPPVRLATRGRRPHVRLPERRAG' A
#
# COMPACT_ATOMS: atom_id res chain seq x y z
N MET A 1 27.87 -6.38 10.11
CA MET A 1 26.55 -5.92 9.61
C MET A 1 26.33 -6.60 8.28
N HIS A 2 25.55 -7.67 8.26
CA HIS A 2 25.13 -8.27 7.00
C HIS A 2 23.85 -7.59 6.59
N ASP A 3 23.92 -6.88 5.47
CA ASP A 3 22.78 -6.26 4.81
C ASP A 3 21.91 -7.40 4.27
N ASN A 4 20.82 -7.74 4.97
CA ASN A 4 19.90 -8.80 4.57
C ASN A 4 18.88 -8.28 3.54
N THR A 5 19.39 -7.60 2.51
CA THR A 5 18.56 -6.97 1.48
C THR A 5 18.26 -7.99 0.38
N VAL A 6 16.97 -8.20 0.13
CA VAL A 6 16.47 -9.02 -0.98
C VAL A 6 16.04 -8.07 -2.11
N ILE A 7 16.61 -8.25 -3.30
CA ILE A 7 16.27 -7.47 -4.50
C ILE A 7 15.32 -8.30 -5.37
N ILE A 8 14.16 -7.72 -5.68
CA ILE A 8 13.18 -8.34 -6.58
C ILE A 8 13.31 -7.68 -7.96
N ASP A 9 13.72 -8.46 -8.97
CA ASP A 9 13.87 -8.00 -10.36
C ASP A 9 12.69 -8.49 -11.23
N CYS A 10 11.71 -7.61 -11.43
CA CYS A 10 10.56 -7.88 -12.28
C CYS A 10 10.91 -8.11 -13.76
N ASN A 11 12.10 -7.73 -14.24
CA ASN A 11 12.52 -7.97 -15.63
C ASN A 11 12.93 -9.42 -15.89
N ARG A 12 13.25 -10.18 -14.85
CA ARG A 12 13.62 -11.60 -14.92
C ARG A 12 12.57 -12.55 -14.34
N CYS A 13 11.40 -12.02 -13.94
CA CYS A 13 10.33 -12.82 -13.37
C CYS A 13 9.72 -13.74 -14.43
N ALA A 14 9.74 -15.07 -14.18
CA ALA A 14 9.20 -16.07 -15.10
C ALA A 14 7.68 -15.97 -15.32
N LEU A 15 6.96 -15.29 -14.42
CA LEU A 15 5.52 -15.07 -14.49
C LEU A 15 5.13 -13.68 -15.02
N ARG A 16 6.12 -12.84 -15.39
CA ARG A 16 5.86 -11.48 -15.89
C ARG A 16 4.89 -11.53 -17.08
N GLY A 17 3.84 -10.72 -17.01
CA GLY A 17 2.81 -10.61 -18.05
C GLY A 17 1.76 -11.73 -18.05
N ARG A 18 1.96 -12.83 -17.31
CA ARG A 18 0.99 -13.95 -17.25
C ARG A 18 0.19 -13.95 -15.95
N ALA A 19 0.83 -13.64 -14.83
CA ALA A 19 0.22 -13.64 -13.50
C ALA A 19 0.63 -12.41 -12.67
N CYS A 20 1.01 -11.30 -13.34
CA CYS A 20 1.42 -10.08 -12.64
C CYS A 20 0.32 -9.52 -11.74
N GLY A 21 -0.95 -9.54 -12.19
CA GLY A 21 -2.07 -9.00 -11.41
C GLY A 21 -2.39 -9.76 -10.12
N GLU A 22 -1.90 -10.99 -10.00
CA GLU A 22 -2.03 -11.83 -8.80
C GLU A 22 -0.71 -11.90 -8.00
N CYS A 23 0.31 -11.14 -8.42
CA CYS A 23 1.58 -11.08 -7.71
C CYS A 23 1.46 -10.24 -6.43
N VAL A 24 2.14 -10.64 -5.35
CA VAL A 24 2.24 -9.85 -4.12
C VAL A 24 2.73 -8.42 -4.36
N LEU A 25 3.56 -8.20 -5.40
CA LEU A 25 4.03 -6.86 -5.76
C LEU A 25 2.92 -5.94 -6.23
N SER A 26 1.84 -6.45 -6.84
CA SER A 26 0.70 -5.60 -7.20
C SER A 26 0.05 -5.02 -5.95
N ALA A 27 -0.05 -5.76 -4.84
CA ALA A 27 -0.56 -5.20 -3.59
C ALA A 27 0.39 -4.19 -2.92
N VAL A 28 1.70 -4.31 -3.18
CA VAL A 28 2.72 -3.43 -2.59
C VAL A 28 2.93 -2.15 -3.39
N VAL A 29 2.89 -2.25 -4.73
CA VAL A 29 3.22 -1.16 -5.66
C VAL A 29 1.97 -0.44 -6.14
N ASP A 30 0.90 -1.18 -6.43
CA ASP A 30 -0.36 -0.61 -6.88
C ASP A 30 -1.32 -0.54 -5.69
N PRO A 31 -1.80 0.65 -5.30
CA PRO A 31 -2.92 0.71 -4.37
C PRO A 31 -4.10 -0.04 -5.02
N PRO A 32 -4.91 -0.76 -4.23
CA PRO A 32 -6.13 -1.35 -4.76
C PRO A 32 -6.98 -0.27 -5.46
N PRO A 33 -7.76 -0.63 -6.49
CA PRO A 33 -8.70 0.31 -7.08
C PRO A 33 -9.56 0.91 -5.98
N VAL A 34 -9.91 2.19 -6.14
CA VAL A 34 -10.71 2.95 -5.15
C VAL A 34 -11.85 2.07 -4.66
N VAL A 35 -11.84 1.78 -3.35
CA VAL A 35 -12.90 1.03 -2.69
C VAL A 35 -13.91 2.06 -2.19
N GLU A 36 -15.10 2.04 -2.76
CA GLU A 36 -16.24 2.77 -2.21
C GLU A 36 -16.88 1.89 -1.14
N LEU A 37 -16.97 2.42 0.08
CA LEU A 37 -17.66 1.80 1.20
C LEU A 37 -18.83 2.71 1.55
N ASP A 38 -20.01 2.14 1.69
CA ASP A 38 -21.11 2.85 2.36
C ASP A 38 -20.90 2.92 3.88
N ASP A 39 -21.80 3.62 4.58
CA ASP A 39 -21.68 3.82 6.02
C ASP A 39 -21.76 2.50 6.82
N GLN A 40 -22.50 1.50 6.32
CA GLN A 40 -22.63 0.21 6.98
C GLN A 40 -21.39 -0.66 6.74
N GLU A 41 -20.87 -0.64 5.53
CA GLU A 41 -19.64 -1.35 5.17
C GLU A 41 -18.44 -0.78 5.93
N LEU A 42 -18.34 0.55 6.04
CA LEU A 42 -17.30 1.19 6.85
C LEU A 42 -17.39 0.78 8.32
N ALA A 43 -18.60 0.78 8.90
CA ALA A 43 -18.83 0.33 10.27
C ALA A 43 -18.44 -1.15 10.48
N ALA A 44 -18.69 -2.00 9.49
CA ALA A 44 -18.27 -3.40 9.53
C ALA A 44 -16.74 -3.53 9.53
N VAL A 45 -16.03 -2.76 8.71
CA VAL A 45 -14.56 -2.75 8.69
C VAL A 45 -13.99 -2.24 10.01
N GLU A 46 -14.58 -1.20 10.61
CA GLU A 46 -14.19 -0.70 11.93
C GLU A 46 -14.36 -1.77 13.01
N LEU A 47 -15.48 -2.52 13.01
CA LEU A 47 -15.69 -3.63 13.93
C LEU A 47 -14.60 -4.72 13.81
N LEU A 48 -14.23 -5.07 12.57
CA LEU A 48 -13.16 -6.03 12.32
C LEU A 48 -11.80 -5.51 12.80
N ALA A 49 -11.54 -4.21 12.68
CA ALA A 49 -10.32 -3.57 13.17
C ALA A 49 -10.25 -3.58 14.70
N ASP A 50 -11.37 -3.26 15.37
CA ASP A 50 -11.48 -3.31 16.84
C ASP A 50 -11.29 -4.73 17.38
N ALA A 51 -11.75 -5.73 16.64
CA ALA A 51 -11.52 -7.14 16.94
C ALA A 51 -10.08 -7.62 16.63
N GLY A 52 -9.24 -6.78 16.00
CA GLY A 52 -7.86 -7.11 15.63
C GLY A 52 -7.72 -8.01 14.40
N LEU A 53 -8.78 -8.14 13.59
CA LEU A 53 -8.80 -9.00 12.40
C LEU A 53 -8.25 -8.29 11.15
N VAL A 54 -8.28 -6.96 11.13
CA VAL A 54 -7.70 -6.12 10.07
C VAL A 54 -6.94 -4.94 10.66
N PRO A 55 -5.99 -4.31 9.92
CA PRO A 55 -5.34 -3.09 10.38
C PRO A 55 -6.35 -1.95 10.66
N PRO A 56 -6.05 -1.03 11.61
CA PRO A 56 -6.92 0.10 11.90
C PRO A 56 -7.23 0.96 10.67
N VAL A 57 -8.47 1.43 10.58
CA VAL A 57 -8.93 2.31 9.51
C VAL A 57 -8.17 3.64 9.56
N ARG A 58 -7.45 3.97 8.48
CA ARG A 58 -6.63 5.20 8.35
C ARG A 58 -7.18 6.11 7.25
N LEU A 59 -8.44 6.52 7.37
CA LEU A 59 -9.07 7.44 6.43
C LEU A 59 -8.53 8.86 6.62
N ALA A 60 -7.95 9.43 5.57
CA ALA A 60 -7.64 10.85 5.52
C ALA A 60 -8.77 11.58 4.79
N THR A 61 -9.60 12.33 5.52
CA THR A 61 -10.58 13.23 4.90
C THR A 61 -9.82 14.21 3.99
N ARG A 62 -10.25 14.37 2.73
CA ARG A 62 -9.65 15.31 1.78
C ARG A 62 -9.85 16.75 2.27
N GLY A 63 -8.96 17.21 3.15
CA GLY A 63 -9.02 18.54 3.76
C GLY A 63 -7.73 18.99 4.46
N ARG A 64 -6.76 18.08 4.71
CA ARG A 64 -5.46 18.47 5.24
C ARG A 64 -4.36 17.59 4.65
N ARG A 65 -3.69 18.07 3.61
CA ARG A 65 -2.39 17.52 3.20
C ARG A 65 -1.32 18.08 4.15
N PRO A 66 -0.62 17.26 4.95
CA PRO A 66 0.61 17.71 5.56
C PRO A 66 1.63 17.96 4.44
N HIS A 67 2.19 19.16 4.38
CA HIS A 67 3.31 19.43 3.49
C HIS A 67 4.55 18.70 4.02
N VAL A 68 4.89 17.57 3.39
CA VAL A 68 6.17 16.90 3.63
C VAL A 68 7.25 17.68 2.86
N ARG A 69 8.15 18.36 3.59
CA ARG A 69 9.35 18.93 2.97
C ARG A 69 10.33 17.79 2.69
N LEU A 70 10.52 17.47 1.41
CA LEU A 70 11.61 16.59 0.99
C LEU A 70 12.93 17.38 1.06
N PRO A 71 14.01 16.82 1.63
CA PRO A 71 15.32 17.46 1.60
C PRO A 71 15.81 17.56 0.16
N GLU A 72 16.23 18.76 -0.24
CA GLU A 72 16.82 19.00 -1.56
C GLU A 72 18.12 18.20 -1.68
N ARG A 73 18.16 17.28 -2.64
CA ARG A 73 19.39 16.54 -2.95
C ARG A 73 20.40 17.55 -3.48
N ARG A 74 21.50 17.77 -2.75
CA ARG A 74 22.65 18.53 -3.26
C ARG A 74 23.17 17.81 -4.49
N ALA A 75 22.98 18.40 -5.67
CA ALA A 75 23.68 18.00 -6.88
C ALA A 75 25.16 18.32 -6.68
N GLY A 76 26.00 17.28 -6.71
CA GLY A 76 27.45 17.37 -6.80
C GLY A 76 27.89 16.71 -8.10
#